data_AF-L7LRM0-F1
#
_entry.id   AF-L7LRM0-F1
#
_cell.length_a   1.000
_cell.length_b   1.000
_cell.length_c   1.000
_cell.angle_alpha   90.00
_cell.angle_beta   90.00
_cell.angle_gamma   90.00
#
_symmetry.space_group_name_H-M   'P 1'
#
loop_
_entity.id
_entity.type
_entity.pdbx_description
1 polymer ?
#
loop_
_entity_poly.entity_id
_entity_poly.type
_entity_poly.pdbx_seq_one_letter_code
_entity_poly.pdbx_strand_id
1 'polypeptide(L)'
;MVQKLVFKLILYAGCLSVLDGNCWSCKKASYSIKEFFSTPEPIWTYMTSGNTNLRCLVDQVNVMEQKLVTFTRSCYNKGYKVSRLFYGFFDKYRKKHMDVKPQGKGINFQEDLIFMSDDKSCAVILVTTKVCAKRFTYDLRVRNSHIRHSPHPKCLHVYEKFERHGIVVYDPSCQGILAKVANSKVYEPQQDRCGSGMN
;
A
#
# COMPACT_ATOMS: atom_id res chain seq x y z
N MET A 1 26.18 20.15 -55.59
CA MET A 1 25.99 18.79 -55.03
C MET A 1 26.46 18.66 -53.57
N VAL A 2 27.33 19.55 -53.07
CA VAL A 2 27.90 19.51 -51.70
C VAL A 2 26.91 20.00 -50.62
N GLN A 3 26.03 20.96 -50.93
CA GLN A 3 25.14 21.60 -49.95
C GLN A 3 23.99 20.70 -49.43
N LYS A 4 23.55 19.71 -50.22
CA LYS A 4 22.51 18.75 -49.81
C LYS A 4 23.04 17.65 -48.87
N LEU A 5 24.34 17.34 -48.91
CA LEU A 5 24.94 16.35 -48.01
C LEU A 5 25.12 16.89 -46.59
N VAL A 6 25.53 18.17 -46.47
CA VAL A 6 25.75 18.81 -45.17
C VAL A 6 24.44 18.90 -44.36
N PHE A 7 23.32 19.20 -45.01
CA PHE A 7 22.01 19.28 -44.34
C PHE A 7 21.50 17.92 -43.84
N LYS A 8 21.80 16.83 -44.56
CA LYS A 8 21.46 15.46 -44.12
C LYS A 8 22.32 15.01 -42.93
N LEU A 9 23.60 15.38 -42.91
CA LEU A 9 24.50 15.05 -41.80
C LEU A 9 24.12 15.79 -40.51
N ILE A 10 23.68 17.05 -40.60
CA ILE A 10 23.22 17.82 -39.43
C ILE A 10 21.90 17.25 -38.86
N LEU A 11 20.98 16.80 -39.71
CA LEU A 11 19.73 16.15 -39.26
C LEU A 11 19.99 14.78 -38.61
N TYR A 12 20.94 13.99 -39.12
CA TYR A 12 21.32 12.72 -38.50
C TYR A 12 22.06 12.91 -37.16
N ALA A 13 22.92 13.92 -37.05
CA ALA A 13 23.59 14.24 -35.79
C ALA A 13 22.60 14.77 -34.73
N GLY A 14 21.60 15.56 -35.13
CA GLY A 14 20.53 16.05 -34.26
C GLY A 14 19.57 14.94 -33.76
N CYS A 15 19.40 13.86 -34.52
CA CYS A 15 18.64 12.68 -34.07
C CYS A 15 19.40 11.82 -33.05
N LEU A 16 20.74 11.84 -33.06
CA LEU A 16 21.55 11.10 -32.09
C LEU A 16 21.68 11.82 -30.75
N SER A 17 21.56 13.16 -30.72
CA SER A 17 21.59 13.94 -29.47
C SER A 17 20.29 13.89 -28.66
N VAL A 18 19.24 13.20 -29.11
CA VAL A 18 17.96 13.04 -28.39
C VAL A 18 17.89 11.70 -27.62
N LEU A 19 18.92 10.85 -27.71
CA LEU A 19 18.95 9.56 -27.00
C LEU A 19 19.97 9.47 -25.86
N ASP A 20 20.67 10.56 -25.53
CA ASP A 20 21.53 10.61 -24.33
C ASP A 20 20.86 11.40 -23.21
N GLY A 21 19.67 10.94 -22.83
CA GLY A 21 19.23 11.05 -21.45
C GLY A 21 20.14 10.17 -20.60
N ASN A 22 21.30 10.69 -20.21
CA ASN A 22 22.30 10.00 -19.41
C ASN A 22 21.73 9.71 -18.00
N CYS A 23 20.83 8.72 -17.84
CA CYS A 23 20.44 8.20 -16.54
C CYS A 23 21.51 7.22 -16.05
N TRP A 24 22.75 7.70 -15.89
CA TRP A 24 23.90 6.93 -15.40
C TRP A 24 23.72 6.46 -13.94
N SER A 25 22.60 6.79 -13.29
CA SER A 25 22.21 6.21 -12.02
C SER A 25 20.68 6.12 -11.86
N CYS A 26 20.00 5.48 -12.81
CA CYS A 26 18.70 4.87 -12.51
C CYS A 26 18.91 3.62 -11.64
N LYS A 27 19.56 3.76 -10.47
CA LYS A 27 19.51 2.72 -9.43
C LYS A 27 18.03 2.56 -9.11
N LYS A 28 17.44 1.46 -9.58
CA LYS A 28 16.06 1.09 -9.25
C LYS A 28 15.97 1.18 -7.73
N ALA A 29 15.19 2.14 -7.23
CA ALA A 29 15.12 2.37 -5.79
C ALA A 29 14.73 1.06 -5.11
N SER A 30 15.62 0.56 -4.25
CA SER A 30 15.46 -0.71 -3.57
C SER A 30 14.52 -0.51 -2.38
N TYR A 31 13.23 -0.36 -2.67
CA TYR A 31 12.19 -0.19 -1.67
C TYR A 31 12.04 -1.43 -0.78
N SER A 32 11.76 -1.19 0.50
CA SER A 32 11.44 -2.24 1.48
C SER A 32 10.08 -1.98 2.12
N ILE A 33 9.34 -3.05 2.45
CA ILE A 33 8.07 -2.91 3.15
C ILE A 33 8.27 -2.30 4.54
N LYS A 34 9.42 -2.58 5.16
CA LYS A 34 9.87 -1.95 6.41
C LYS A 34 9.88 -0.44 6.32
N GLU A 35 10.45 0.11 5.25
CA GLU A 35 10.52 1.55 5.03
C GLU A 35 9.14 2.18 4.86
N PHE A 36 8.20 1.49 4.22
CA PHE A 36 6.82 1.96 4.08
C PHE A 36 6.10 2.04 5.43
N PHE A 37 6.30 1.06 6.31
CA PHE A 37 5.75 1.06 7.68
C PHE A 37 6.54 1.95 8.67
N SER A 38 7.73 2.43 8.29
CA SER A 38 8.53 3.33 9.13
C SER A 38 7.98 4.76 9.06
N THR A 39 6.82 4.98 9.67
CA THR A 39 6.12 6.27 9.73
C THR A 39 5.31 6.39 11.03
N PRO A 40 5.22 7.57 11.65
CA PRO A 40 4.31 7.82 12.76
C PRO A 40 2.87 8.08 12.27
N GLU A 41 2.67 8.29 10.97
CA GLU A 41 1.37 8.61 10.40
C GLU A 41 0.49 7.36 10.23
N PRO A 42 -0.83 7.49 10.38
CA PRO A 42 -1.76 6.45 9.94
C PRO A 42 -1.55 6.10 8.46
N ILE A 43 -1.64 4.82 8.14
CA ILE A 43 -1.58 4.29 6.78
C ILE A 43 -2.98 3.82 6.39
N TRP A 44 -3.61 4.51 5.46
CA TRP A 44 -4.95 4.19 4.98
C TRP A 44 -4.88 3.21 3.82
N THR A 45 -5.76 2.21 3.80
CA THR A 45 -6.09 1.55 2.54
C THR A 45 -7.08 2.44 1.81
N TYR A 46 -6.67 2.99 0.67
CA TYR A 46 -7.53 3.81 -0.17
C TYR A 46 -8.45 2.93 -1.01
N MET A 47 -7.88 1.90 -1.66
CA MET A 47 -8.59 0.98 -2.55
C MET A 47 -8.08 -0.46 -2.35
N THR A 48 -8.96 -1.45 -2.48
CA THR A 48 -8.61 -2.88 -2.39
C THR A 48 -9.32 -3.70 -3.46
N SER A 49 -8.67 -4.76 -3.94
CA SER A 49 -9.27 -5.73 -4.86
C SER A 49 -10.05 -6.83 -4.12
N GLY A 50 -9.99 -6.83 -2.78
CA GLY A 50 -10.76 -7.75 -1.97
C GLY A 50 -12.24 -7.43 -2.03
N ASN A 51 -13.08 -8.43 -2.25
CA ASN A 51 -14.53 -8.28 -2.13
C ASN A 51 -14.88 -8.00 -0.66
N THR A 52 -15.25 -6.77 -0.32
CA THR A 52 -15.44 -6.36 1.07
C THR A 52 -16.46 -5.24 1.21
N ASN A 53 -17.14 -5.23 2.36
CA ASN A 53 -18.02 -4.13 2.80
C ASN A 53 -17.36 -3.27 3.89
N LEU A 54 -16.06 -3.46 4.14
CA LEU A 54 -15.31 -2.68 5.12
C LEU A 54 -15.10 -1.25 4.61
N ARG A 55 -15.16 -0.29 5.52
CA ARG A 55 -14.81 1.12 5.24
C ARG A 55 -13.73 1.60 6.20
N CYS A 56 -13.01 2.64 5.80
CA CYS A 56 -12.05 3.35 6.64
C CYS A 56 -10.96 2.45 7.23
N LEU A 57 -10.46 1.52 6.42
CA LEU A 57 -9.40 0.60 6.83
C LEU A 57 -8.10 1.37 7.01
N VAL A 58 -7.56 1.35 8.24
CA VAL A 58 -6.37 2.12 8.63
C VAL A 58 -5.46 1.32 9.53
N ASP A 59 -4.16 1.42 9.28
CA ASP A 59 -3.09 0.88 10.11
C ASP A 59 -2.40 2.01 10.86
N GLN A 60 -2.35 1.91 12.18
CA GLN A 60 -1.59 2.80 13.05
C GLN A 60 -0.41 2.03 13.63
N VAL A 61 0.81 2.44 13.27
CA VAL A 61 2.03 1.82 13.78
C VAL A 61 2.18 2.17 15.25
N ASN A 62 2.23 1.15 16.10
CA ASN A 62 2.40 1.30 17.54
C ASN A 62 3.89 1.24 17.92
N VAL A 63 4.61 0.25 17.40
CA VAL A 63 6.02 0.00 17.69
C VAL A 63 6.73 -0.45 16.42
N MET A 64 7.91 0.11 16.16
CA MET A 64 8.74 -0.19 15.01
C MET A 64 10.13 -0.66 15.45
N GLU A 65 10.48 -1.91 15.15
CA GLU A 65 11.77 -2.51 15.50
C GLU A 65 12.56 -2.94 14.27
N GLN A 66 13.70 -3.61 14.47
CA GLN A 66 14.54 -4.05 13.37
C GLN A 66 13.86 -5.11 12.48
N LYS A 67 13.20 -6.09 13.10
CA LYS A 67 12.60 -7.28 12.45
C LYS A 67 11.07 -7.38 12.62
N LEU A 68 10.48 -6.47 13.38
CA LEU A 68 9.08 -6.51 13.78
C LEU A 68 8.47 -5.12 13.65
N VAL A 69 7.21 -5.06 13.23
CA VAL A 69 6.33 -3.91 13.43
C VAL A 69 5.09 -4.39 14.16
N THR A 70 4.65 -3.63 15.15
CA THR A 70 3.36 -3.83 15.80
C THR A 70 2.46 -2.68 15.40
N PHE A 71 1.26 -2.98 14.91
CA PHE A 71 0.31 -1.95 14.47
C PHE A 71 -1.12 -2.32 14.83
N THR A 72 -1.94 -1.31 15.07
CA THR A 72 -3.39 -1.44 15.28
C THR A 72 -4.08 -1.18 13.95
N ARG A 73 -4.81 -2.18 13.46
CA ARG A 73 -5.67 -2.04 12.28
C ARG A 73 -7.10 -1.77 12.73
N SER A 74 -7.69 -0.69 12.26
CA SER A 74 -9.07 -0.28 12.55
C SER A 74 -9.86 -0.15 11.26
N CYS A 75 -11.17 -0.38 11.35
CA CYS A 75 -12.11 -0.23 10.23
C CYS A 75 -13.54 -0.07 10.75
N TYR A 76 -14.44 0.40 9.89
CA TYR A 76 -15.87 0.23 10.07
C TYR A 76 -16.33 -1.05 9.35
N ASN A 77 -16.94 -1.97 10.10
CA ASN A 77 -17.63 -3.13 9.56
C ASN A 77 -19.12 -3.02 9.90
N LYS A 78 -20.00 -2.95 8.89
CA LYS A 78 -21.44 -2.74 9.08
C LYS A 78 -21.77 -1.57 10.03
N GLY A 79 -20.99 -0.49 9.95
CA GLY A 79 -21.15 0.71 10.78
C GLY A 79 -20.47 0.67 12.16
N TYR A 80 -19.98 -0.47 12.61
CA TYR A 80 -19.28 -0.61 13.89
C TYR A 80 -17.78 -0.45 13.73
N LYS A 81 -17.15 0.36 14.58
CA LYS A 81 -15.69 0.46 14.65
C LYS A 81 -15.14 -0.84 15.25
N VAL A 82 -14.35 -1.54 14.47
CA VAL A 82 -13.57 -2.71 14.90
C VAL A 82 -12.10 -2.32 14.91
N SER A 83 -11.33 -2.81 15.87
CA SER A 83 -9.90 -2.54 15.98
C SER A 83 -9.17 -3.77 16.49
N ARG A 84 -7.98 -4.03 15.95
CA ARG A 84 -7.21 -5.21 16.32
C ARG A 84 -5.72 -4.98 16.18
N LEU A 85 -4.96 -5.54 17.12
CA LEU A 85 -3.50 -5.55 17.08
C LEU A 85 -2.97 -6.62 16.11
N PHE A 86 -1.95 -6.25 15.34
CA PHE A 86 -1.22 -7.12 14.42
C PHE A 86 0.29 -7.03 14.66
N TYR A 87 0.96 -8.15 14.40
CA TYR A 87 2.41 -8.30 14.43
C TYR A 87 2.90 -8.60 13.02
N GLY A 88 3.68 -7.71 12.44
CA GLY A 88 4.31 -7.85 11.13
C GLY A 88 5.79 -8.20 11.26
N PHE A 89 6.20 -9.36 10.76
CA PHE A 89 7.58 -9.85 10.82
C PHE A 89 8.26 -9.64 9.47
N PHE A 90 9.29 -8.79 9.43
CA PHE A 90 10.03 -8.50 8.21
C PHE A 90 10.98 -9.64 7.85
N ASP A 91 10.98 -10.04 6.58
CA ASP A 91 11.93 -11.03 6.08
C ASP A 91 13.32 -10.40 5.90
N LYS A 92 14.34 -11.07 6.44
CA LYS A 92 15.74 -10.61 6.41
C LYS A 92 16.29 -10.51 4.98
N TYR A 93 15.88 -11.42 4.10
CA TYR A 93 16.42 -11.54 2.75
C TYR A 93 15.46 -10.96 1.71
N ARG A 94 14.15 -11.12 1.91
CA ARG A 94 13.11 -10.57 1.05
C ARG A 94 12.62 -9.24 1.61
N LYS A 95 13.35 -8.15 1.34
CA LYS A 95 13.06 -6.79 1.87
C LYS A 95 11.63 -6.27 1.59
N LYS A 96 10.95 -6.82 0.60
CA LYS A 96 9.58 -6.46 0.22
C LYS A 96 8.51 -7.30 0.92
N HIS A 97 8.90 -8.32 1.66
CA HIS A 97 7.99 -9.30 2.25
C HIS A 97 7.85 -9.12 3.77
N MET A 98 6.63 -9.31 4.25
CA MET A 98 6.30 -9.35 5.67
C MET A 98 5.25 -10.42 5.94
N ASP A 99 5.47 -11.25 6.95
CA ASP A 99 4.42 -12.14 7.48
C ASP A 99 3.64 -11.41 8.58
N VAL A 100 2.32 -11.44 8.52
CA VAL A 100 1.45 -10.72 9.46
C VAL A 100 0.59 -11.70 10.25
N LYS A 101 0.62 -11.53 11.57
CA LYS A 101 -0.15 -12.34 12.52
C LYS A 101 -1.06 -11.45 13.37
N PRO A 102 -2.37 -11.73 13.42
CA PRO A 102 -3.25 -11.05 14.36
C PRO A 102 -2.95 -11.46 15.80
N GLN A 103 -3.16 -10.56 16.77
CA GLN A 103 -3.23 -10.93 18.18
C GLN A 103 -4.50 -11.75 18.43
N GLY A 104 -4.36 -12.97 18.97
CA GLY A 104 -5.48 -13.88 19.26
C GLY A 104 -5.97 -14.68 18.05
N LYS A 105 -7.26 -15.06 18.02
CA LYS A 105 -7.84 -15.93 16.97
C LYS A 105 -7.94 -15.23 15.61
N GLY A 106 -7.19 -15.64 14.61
CA GLY A 106 -7.28 -15.05 13.28
C GLY A 106 -6.45 -15.80 12.25
N ILE A 107 -6.57 -15.38 11.00
CA ILE A 107 -5.82 -15.95 9.89
C ILE A 107 -4.54 -15.15 9.72
N ASN A 108 -3.42 -15.84 9.68
CA ASN A 108 -2.14 -15.24 9.29
C ASN A 108 -2.17 -14.96 7.78
N PHE A 109 -1.53 -13.86 7.39
CA PHE A 109 -1.41 -13.49 5.98
C PHE A 109 -0.02 -12.93 5.71
N GLN A 110 0.30 -12.77 4.44
CA GLN A 110 1.57 -12.24 3.98
C GLN A 110 1.32 -10.94 3.22
N GLU A 111 2.19 -9.97 3.40
CA GLU A 111 2.18 -8.70 2.65
C GLU A 111 3.47 -8.58 1.85
N ASP A 112 3.34 -8.41 0.54
CA ASP A 112 4.44 -8.18 -0.38
C ASP A 112 4.32 -6.79 -1.01
N LEU A 113 5.34 -5.95 -0.85
CA LEU A 113 5.43 -4.63 -1.44
C LEU A 113 5.69 -4.73 -2.95
N ILE A 114 4.67 -4.45 -3.75
CA ILE A 114 4.76 -4.43 -5.21
C ILE A 114 5.45 -3.14 -5.67
N PHE A 115 4.99 -2.01 -5.14
CA PHE A 115 5.48 -0.68 -5.50
C PHE A 115 5.37 0.27 -4.31
N MET A 116 6.29 1.23 -4.23
CA MET A 116 6.22 2.39 -3.34
C MET A 116 6.60 3.63 -4.15
N SER A 117 5.92 4.74 -3.92
CA SER A 117 6.31 6.02 -4.52
C SER A 117 7.64 6.51 -3.96
N ASP A 118 8.34 7.37 -4.72
CA ASP A 118 9.68 7.87 -4.35
C ASP A 118 9.64 8.71 -3.06
N ASP A 119 8.53 9.43 -2.83
CA ASP A 119 8.23 10.20 -1.61
C ASP A 119 7.63 9.34 -0.48
N LYS A 120 7.44 8.04 -0.71
CA LYS A 120 6.86 7.06 0.23
C LYS A 120 5.43 7.38 0.67
N SER A 121 4.75 8.29 -0.04
CA SER A 121 3.36 8.69 0.23
C SER A 121 2.37 7.55 0.05
N CYS A 122 2.66 6.61 -0.87
CA CYS A 122 1.78 5.48 -1.16
C CYS A 122 2.54 4.21 -1.55
N ALA A 123 1.85 3.08 -1.44
CA ALA A 123 2.33 1.77 -1.84
C ALA A 123 1.21 0.90 -2.40
N VAL A 124 1.59 -0.02 -3.28
CA VAL A 124 0.73 -1.13 -3.72
C VAL A 124 1.23 -2.39 -3.03
N ILE A 125 0.37 -3.02 -2.25
CA ILE A 125 0.67 -4.19 -1.43
C ILE A 125 -0.13 -5.38 -1.93
N LEU A 126 0.54 -6.50 -2.18
CA LEU A 126 -0.08 -7.80 -2.41
C LEU A 126 -0.30 -8.48 -1.06
N VAL A 127 -1.55 -8.78 -0.73
CA VAL A 127 -1.93 -9.52 0.47
C VAL A 127 -2.26 -10.95 0.09
N THR A 128 -1.59 -11.91 0.71
CA THR A 128 -1.81 -13.34 0.47
C THR A 128 -2.34 -14.02 1.73
N THR A 129 -3.51 -14.64 1.66
CA THR A 129 -4.04 -15.52 2.71
C THR A 129 -3.95 -16.98 2.27
N LYS A 130 -3.62 -17.86 3.22
CA LYS A 130 -3.55 -19.32 2.99
C LYS A 130 -4.64 -20.00 3.80
N VAL A 131 -5.90 -19.89 3.35
CA VAL A 131 -7.03 -20.60 3.97
C VAL A 131 -7.72 -21.44 2.90
N CYS A 132 -7.55 -22.75 3.00
CA CYS A 132 -8.02 -23.77 2.05
C CYS A 132 -7.39 -23.65 0.65
N ALA A 133 -7.53 -22.49 0.00
CA ALA A 133 -6.85 -22.10 -1.22
C ALA A 133 -6.05 -20.80 -1.00
N LYS A 134 -4.96 -20.62 -1.75
CA LYS A 134 -4.21 -19.36 -1.74
C LYS A 134 -5.07 -18.27 -2.38
N ARG A 135 -5.50 -17.29 -1.60
CA ARG A 135 -6.19 -16.09 -2.10
C ARG A 135 -5.23 -14.92 -2.09
N PHE A 136 -5.34 -14.05 -3.08
CA PHE A 136 -4.54 -12.84 -3.19
C PHE A 136 -5.45 -11.64 -3.43
N THR A 137 -5.13 -10.53 -2.77
CA THR A 137 -5.74 -9.23 -3.01
C THR A 137 -4.65 -8.16 -3.15
N TYR A 138 -4.96 -7.08 -3.84
CA TYR A 138 -4.09 -5.92 -3.96
C TYR A 138 -4.71 -4.77 -3.19
N ASP A 139 -3.89 -4.10 -2.36
CA ASP A 139 -4.27 -2.91 -1.62
C ASP A 139 -3.44 -1.73 -2.10
N LEU A 140 -4.09 -0.63 -2.45
CA LEU A 140 -3.47 0.68 -2.60
C LEU A 140 -3.51 1.38 -1.25
N ARG A 141 -2.35 1.53 -0.61
CA ARG A 141 -2.21 2.17 0.70
C ARG A 141 -1.54 3.52 0.59
N VAL A 142 -1.96 4.48 1.41
CA VAL A 142 -1.53 5.88 1.37
C VAL A 142 -1.35 6.40 2.80
N ARG A 143 -0.25 7.10 3.05
CA ARG A 143 0.03 7.73 4.34
C ARG A 143 -0.86 8.95 4.57
N ASN A 144 -1.23 9.19 5.82
CA ASN A 144 -2.24 10.18 6.19
C ASN A 144 -1.93 11.60 5.68
N SER A 145 -0.67 12.02 5.63
CA SER A 145 -0.28 13.34 5.08
C SER A 145 -0.69 13.54 3.62
N HIS A 146 -0.85 12.46 2.85
CA HIS A 146 -1.11 12.49 1.41
C HIS A 146 -2.52 11.99 1.02
N ILE A 147 -3.36 11.65 2.01
CA ILE A 147 -4.70 11.08 1.77
C ILE A 147 -5.77 12.13 1.43
N ARG A 148 -5.48 13.43 1.64
CA ARG A 148 -6.45 14.52 1.43
C ARG A 148 -6.87 14.69 -0.03
N HIS A 149 -6.08 14.17 -0.96
CA HIS A 149 -6.35 14.17 -2.40
C HIS A 149 -6.37 12.73 -2.92
N SER A 150 -6.58 12.58 -4.23
CA SER A 150 -6.36 11.29 -4.90
C SER A 150 -4.95 10.77 -4.64
N PRO A 151 -4.74 9.44 -4.48
CA PRO A 151 -3.41 8.86 -4.34
C PRO A 151 -2.47 9.29 -5.46
N HIS A 152 -1.16 9.28 -5.18
CA HIS A 152 -0.15 9.64 -6.18
C HIS A 152 -0.39 8.88 -7.50
N PRO A 153 -0.43 9.55 -8.68
CA PRO A 153 -0.83 8.93 -9.94
C PRO A 153 -0.05 7.66 -10.30
N LYS A 154 1.27 7.63 -10.01
CA LYS A 154 2.10 6.42 -10.18
C LYS A 154 1.58 5.21 -9.38
N CYS A 155 1.17 5.36 -8.12
CA CYS A 155 0.64 4.25 -7.33
C CYS A 155 -0.69 3.75 -7.89
N LEU A 156 -1.58 4.67 -8.29
CA LEU A 156 -2.85 4.32 -8.92
C LEU A 156 -2.62 3.56 -10.23
N HIS A 157 -1.76 4.09 -11.11
CA HIS A 157 -1.41 3.44 -12.37
C HIS A 157 -0.78 2.06 -12.18
N VAL A 158 0.04 1.86 -11.13
CA VAL A 158 0.59 0.53 -10.83
C VAL A 158 -0.49 -0.41 -10.31
N TYR A 159 -1.37 0.06 -9.43
CA TYR A 159 -2.50 -0.72 -8.91
C TYR A 159 -3.41 -1.21 -10.04
N GLU A 160 -3.76 -0.33 -10.97
CA GLU A 160 -4.64 -0.61 -12.12
C GLU A 160 -4.09 -1.66 -13.10
N LYS A 161 -2.79 -1.98 -13.03
CA LYS A 161 -2.20 -3.11 -13.78
C LYS A 161 -2.62 -4.46 -13.23
N PHE A 162 -3.02 -4.51 -11.96
CA PHE A 162 -3.42 -5.74 -11.26
C PHE A 162 -4.93 -5.81 -11.05
N GLU A 163 -5.57 -4.69 -10.72
CA GLU A 163 -7.02 -4.59 -10.55
C GLU A 163 -7.53 -3.25 -11.07
N ARG A 164 -8.43 -3.29 -12.07
CA ARG A 164 -9.01 -2.08 -12.67
C ARG A 164 -10.27 -1.60 -11.94
N HIS A 165 -10.97 -2.50 -11.26
CA HIS A 165 -12.26 -2.25 -10.62
C HIS A 165 -12.18 -2.46 -9.10
N GLY A 166 -11.10 -1.95 -8.48
CA GLY A 166 -10.93 -2.02 -7.04
C GLY A 166 -12.00 -1.23 -6.29
N ILE A 167 -12.33 -1.66 -5.09
CA ILE A 167 -13.29 -1.01 -4.21
C ILE A 167 -12.56 0.10 -3.44
N VAL A 168 -13.03 1.34 -3.57
CA VAL A 168 -12.56 2.47 -2.75
C VAL A 168 -13.16 2.32 -1.35
N VAL A 169 -12.30 2.14 -0.34
CA VAL A 169 -12.73 1.95 1.06
C VAL A 169 -12.48 3.18 1.93
N TYR A 170 -11.72 4.16 1.43
CA TYR A 170 -11.47 5.43 2.10
C TYR A 170 -12.41 6.54 1.60
N ASP A 171 -12.81 7.41 2.52
CA ASP A 171 -13.56 8.65 2.29
C ASP A 171 -13.04 9.69 3.31
N PRO A 172 -13.07 11.01 3.03
CA PRO A 172 -12.64 12.03 3.99
C PRO A 172 -13.25 11.92 5.40
N SER A 173 -14.49 11.44 5.52
CA SER A 173 -15.16 11.17 6.81
C SER A 173 -14.44 10.10 7.66
N CYS A 174 -13.62 9.25 7.04
CA CYS A 174 -12.87 8.20 7.73
C CYS A 174 -11.90 8.73 8.78
N GLN A 175 -11.43 9.96 8.67
CA GLN A 175 -10.59 10.60 9.70
C GLN A 175 -11.22 10.53 11.10
N GLY A 176 -12.56 10.51 11.19
CA GLY A 176 -13.28 10.33 12.45
C GLY A 176 -12.97 9.02 13.20
N ILE A 177 -12.54 7.96 12.50
CA ILE A 177 -12.18 6.68 13.16
C ILE A 177 -10.96 6.83 14.08
N LEU A 178 -10.10 7.83 13.83
CA LEU A 178 -8.90 8.11 14.62
C LEU A 178 -9.23 8.86 15.92
N ALA A 179 -10.44 9.42 16.05
CA ALA A 179 -10.86 10.08 17.26
C ALA A 179 -10.80 9.10 18.44
N LYS A 180 -10.22 9.56 19.55
CA LYS A 180 -10.29 8.84 20.82
C LYS A 180 -11.76 8.78 21.22
N VAL A 181 -12.25 7.56 21.34
CA VAL A 181 -13.62 7.30 21.72
C VAL A 181 -13.84 7.82 23.15
N ALA A 182 -14.59 8.91 23.30
CA ALA A 182 -15.37 9.14 24.50
C ALA A 182 -16.67 8.34 24.34
N ASN A 183 -16.83 7.23 25.06
CA ASN A 183 -18.08 6.45 25.11
C ASN A 183 -18.62 5.84 23.79
N SER A 184 -17.86 4.98 23.11
CA SER A 184 -18.43 4.02 22.17
C SER A 184 -18.47 2.68 22.86
N LYS A 185 -19.67 2.10 22.96
CA LYS A 185 -19.88 0.72 23.35
C LYS A 185 -18.96 -0.14 22.47
N VAL A 186 -17.91 -0.70 23.07
CA VAL A 186 -17.03 -1.67 22.41
C VAL A 186 -17.86 -2.94 22.26
N TYR A 187 -18.52 -3.09 21.12
CA TYR A 187 -19.06 -4.37 20.73
C TYR A 187 -17.89 -5.14 20.09
N GLU A 188 -17.44 -6.21 20.76
CA GLU A 188 -16.49 -7.17 20.20
C GLU A 188 -17.26 -8.41 19.74
N PRO A 189 -17.86 -8.40 18.54
CA PRO A 189 -18.38 -9.62 17.95
C PRO A 189 -17.20 -10.54 17.64
N GLN A 190 -17.28 -11.78 18.11
CA GLN A 190 -16.26 -12.83 17.86
C GLN A 190 -16.06 -13.16 16.36
N GLN A 191 -16.86 -12.58 15.46
CA GLN A 191 -16.94 -12.93 14.04
C GLN A 191 -16.55 -11.80 13.05
N ASP A 192 -16.63 -10.53 13.42
CA ASP A 192 -16.49 -9.40 12.45
C ASP A 192 -15.10 -8.77 12.54
N ARG A 193 -14.24 -9.01 11.54
CA ARG A 193 -12.79 -8.72 11.62
C ARG A 193 -12.36 -7.66 10.58
N CYS A 194 -11.45 -6.75 10.98
CA CYS A 194 -10.71 -5.88 10.06
C CYS A 194 -9.55 -6.62 9.37
N GLY A 195 -9.84 -7.73 8.71
CA GLY A 195 -8.86 -8.47 7.92
C GLY A 195 -9.54 -9.02 6.67
N SER A 196 -8.79 -9.13 5.57
CA SER A 196 -9.26 -9.72 4.31
C SER A 196 -9.79 -11.13 4.57
N GLY A 197 -11.09 -11.21 4.81
CA GLY A 197 -11.81 -12.43 5.09
C GLY A 197 -13.23 -12.26 4.58
N MET A 198 -13.70 -13.33 3.93
CA MET A 198 -15.03 -13.63 3.39
C MET A 198 -15.09 -13.46 1.87
N ASN A 199 -15.38 -14.49 1.05
CA ASN A 199 -16.03 -15.80 1.29
C ASN A 199 -15.15 -17.00 0.93
#